data_AF-A0AA43DZV6-F1
#
_entry.id   AF-A0AA43DZV6-F1
#
_cell.length_a   1.000
_cell.length_b   1.000
_cell.length_c   1.000
_cell.angle_alpha   90.00
_cell.angle_beta   90.00
_cell.angle_gamma   90.00
#
_symmetry.space_group_name_H-M   'P 1'
#
loop_
_entity.id
_entity.type
_entity.pdbx_description
1 polymer ?
#
loop_
_entity_poly.entity_id
_entity_poly.type
_entity_poly.pdbx_seq_one_letter_code
_entity_poly.pdbx_strand_id
1 'polypeptide(L)' 'MSIEQQDLDGFELVFSVQIDDSRILELLVDQVFSGDCVWQVTDASGQVLDRSEVYDDQAHCLRDGLNKALK' A
#
# COMPACT_ATOMS: atom_id res chain seq x y z
N MET A 1 -12.37 8.85 10.16
CA MET A 1 -11.33 9.73 9.58
C MET A 1 -10.89 9.06 8.32
N SER A 2 -11.31 9.56 7.16
CA SER A 2 -10.91 9.02 5.87
C SER A 2 -9.44 9.36 5.69
N ILE A 3 -8.60 8.35 5.39
CA ILE A 3 -7.24 8.61 4.91
C ILE A 3 -7.43 9.36 3.59
N GLU A 4 -7.19 10.67 3.61
CA GLU A 4 -7.34 11.51 2.43
C GLU A 4 -6.44 10.95 1.32
N GLN A 5 -6.96 10.88 0.09
CA GLN A 5 -6.22 10.53 -1.13
C GLN A 5 -5.14 11.58 -1.48
N GLN A 6 -4.51 12.20 -0.50
CA GLN A 6 -3.41 13.13 -0.74
C GLN A 6 -2.16 12.31 -1.12
N ASP A 7 -1.67 12.64 -2.32
CA ASP A 7 -0.30 12.41 -2.81
C ASP A 7 0.09 10.98 -3.23
N LEU A 8 -0.73 10.32 -4.06
CA LEU A 8 -0.31 9.15 -4.85
C LEU A 8 -0.40 9.39 -6.37
N ASP A 9 -0.37 10.65 -6.81
CA ASP A 9 -0.29 10.96 -8.24
C ASP A 9 1.00 10.39 -8.82
N GLY A 10 0.88 9.40 -9.71
CA GLY A 10 2.00 8.69 -10.33
C GLY A 10 2.33 7.33 -9.72
N PHE A 11 1.77 6.99 -8.56
CA PHE A 11 1.92 5.66 -7.97
C PHE A 11 0.96 4.66 -8.63
N GLU A 12 1.50 3.54 -9.09
CA GLU A 12 0.73 2.46 -9.70
C GLU A 12 0.71 1.22 -8.82
N LEU A 13 -0.43 0.52 -8.77
CA LEU A 13 -0.56 -0.75 -8.08
C LEU A 13 0.28 -1.81 -8.78
N VAL A 14 1.28 -2.35 -8.09
CA VAL A 14 2.17 -3.41 -8.64
C VAL A 14 1.95 -4.77 -8.00
N PHE A 15 1.43 -4.79 -6.78
CA PHE A 15 1.21 -6.02 -6.02
C PHE A 15 -0.04 -5.88 -5.17
N SER A 16 -0.85 -6.94 -5.14
CA SER A 16 -2.07 -7.01 -4.35
C SER A 16 -2.22 -8.43 -3.82
N VAL A 17 -2.42 -8.57 -2.52
CA VAL A 17 -2.61 -9.86 -1.85
C VAL A 17 -3.75 -9.78 -0.85
N GLN A 18 -4.65 -10.76 -0.90
CA GLN A 18 -5.70 -10.89 0.10
C GLN A 18 -5.09 -11.37 1.43
N ILE A 19 -5.31 -10.61 2.50
CA ILE A 19 -4.85 -10.94 3.85
C ILE A 19 -5.88 -11.86 4.54
N ASP A 20 -7.15 -11.49 4.46
CA ASP A 20 -8.29 -12.23 5.02
C ASP A 20 -9.58 -11.97 4.22
N ASP A 21 -10.73 -12.41 4.74
CA ASP A 21 -12.04 -12.29 4.07
C ASP A 21 -12.48 -10.84 3.79
N SER A 22 -11.82 -9.86 4.41
CA SER A 22 -12.21 -8.45 4.36
C SER A 22 -11.09 -7.48 4.01
N ARG A 23 -9.81 -7.89 4.11
CA ARG A 23 -8.66 -7.00 3.95
C ARG A 23 -7.72 -7.47 2.84
N ILE A 24 -7.22 -6.50 2.08
CA ILE A 24 -6.28 -6.67 0.99
C ILE A 24 -5.07 -5.78 1.29
N LEU A 25 -3.86 -6.33 1.15
CA LEU A 25 -2.62 -5.55 1.17
C LEU A 25 -2.22 -5.21 -0.27
N GLU A 26 -1.97 -3.95 -0.52
CA GLU A 26 -1.59 -3.40 -1.81
C GLU A 26 -0.24 -2.70 -1.69
N LEU A 27 0.63 -2.93 -2.67
CA LEU A 27 1.87 -2.18 -2.84
C LEU A 27 1.72 -1.29 -4.07
N LEU A 28 1.90 0.01 -3.87
CA LEU A 28 1.94 0.98 -4.93
C LEU A 28 3.37 1.48 -5.11
N VAL A 29 3.78 1.67 -6.36
CA VAL A 29 5.13 2.12 -6.73
C VAL A 29 5.02 3.26 -7.73
N ASP A 30 5.73 4.36 -7.49
CA ASP A 30 5.99 5.39 -8.48
C ASP A 30 7.05 4.88 -9.46
N GLN A 31 6.60 4.27 -10.56
CA GLN A 31 7.49 3.77 -11.61
C GLN A 31 7.98 4.89 -12.55
N VAL A 32 7.41 6.09 -12.43
CA VAL A 32 7.62 7.17 -13.41
C VAL A 32 8.78 8.07 -12.99
N PHE A 33 8.94 8.35 -11.69
CA PHE A 33 9.90 9.35 -11.22
C PHE A 33 11.01 8.82 -10.32
N SER A 34 10.70 8.01 -9.30
CA SER A 34 11.67 7.71 -8.22
C SER A 34 11.84 6.23 -7.88
N GLY A 35 10.86 5.38 -8.19
CA GLY A 35 10.82 4.01 -7.67
C GLY A 35 10.32 3.91 -6.22
N ASP A 36 9.89 5.05 -5.66
CA ASP A 36 9.29 5.15 -4.34
C ASP A 36 8.05 4.27 -4.23
N CYS A 37 7.77 3.79 -3.03
CA CYS A 37 6.70 2.85 -2.81
C CYS A 37 5.99 3.05 -1.47
N VAL A 38 4.72 2.69 -1.46
CA VAL A 38 3.89 2.67 -0.25
C VAL A 38 3.15 1.35 -0.19
N TRP A 39 2.90 0.87 1.03
CA TRP A 39 1.91 -0.17 1.23
C TRP A 39 0.62 0.47 1.75
N GLN A 40 -0.52 -0.08 1.33
CA GLN A 40 -1.82 0.28 1.91
C GLN A 40 -2.65 -0.99 2.14
N VAL A 41 -3.51 -0.93 3.15
CA VAL A 41 -4.51 -1.96 3.39
C VAL A 41 -5.85 -1.41 2.95
N THR A 42 -6.52 -2.12 2.05
CA THR A 42 -7.87 -1.81 1.59
C THR A 42 -8.86 -2.85 2.08
N ASP A 43 -10.12 -2.46 2.18
CA ASP A 43 -11.21 -3.43 2.30
C ASP A 43 -11.68 -3.93 0.93
N ALA A 44 -12.62 -4.87 0.92
CA ALA A 44 -13.21 -5.42 -0.31
C ALA A 44 -13.95 -4.38 -1.18
N SER A 45 -14.28 -3.20 -0.63
CA SER A 45 -14.89 -2.09 -1.37
C SER A 45 -13.86 -1.13 -1.97
N GLY A 46 -12.57 -1.36 -1.71
CA GLY A 46 -11.48 -0.48 -2.10
C GLY A 46 -11.28 0.71 -1.16
N GLN A 47 -11.91 0.70 0.03
CA GLN A 47 -11.68 1.72 1.03
C GLN A 47 -10.31 1.50 1.68
N VAL A 48 -9.47 2.54 1.68
CA VAL A 48 -8.17 2.53 2.37
C VAL A 48 -8.41 2.56 3.89
N LEU A 49 -7.99 1.50 4.56
CA LEU A 49 -8.07 1.32 6.01
C LEU A 49 -6.79 1.80 6.71
N ASP A 50 -5.63 1.57 6.10
CA ASP A 50 -4.32 1.98 6.60
C ASP A 50 -3.36 2.23 5.43
N ARG A 51 -2.36 3.07 5.63
CA ARG A 51 -1.33 3.37 4.64
C ARG A 51 -0.02 3.74 5.32
N SER A 52 1.07 3.31 4.73
CA SER A 52 2.42 3.60 5.17
C SER A 52 2.89 5.01 4.80
N GLU A 53 4.02 5.43 5.38
CA GLU A 53 4.85 6.47 4.78
C GLU A 53 5.50 5.97 3.48
N VAL A 54 6.19 6.85 2.75
CA VAL A 54 6.90 6.50 1.52
C VAL A 54 8.22 5.78 1.84
N TYR A 55 8.54 4.76 1.05
CA TYR A 55 9.77 3.96 1.13
C TYR A 55 10.53 4.05 -0.19
N ASP A 56 11.85 4.15 -0.09
CA ASP A 56 12.75 4.09 -1.25
C ASP A 56 13.11 2.63 -1.64
N ASP A 57 12.76 1.66 -0.77
CA ASP A 57 13.05 0.22 -0.94
C ASP A 57 11.75 -0.60 -0.93
N GLN A 58 11.42 -1.18 -2.08
CA GLN A 58 10.21 -1.98 -2.30
C GLN A 58 10.17 -3.26 -1.47
N ALA A 59 11.31 -3.93 -1.28
CA ALA A 59 11.35 -5.14 -0.48
C ALA A 59 11.12 -4.81 1.00
N HIS A 60 11.66 -3.69 1.46
CA HIS A 60 11.38 -3.20 2.80
C HIS A 60 9.91 -2.81 2.96
N CYS A 61 9.36 -2.04 2.02
CA CYS A 61 7.97 -1.60 2.04
C CYS A 61 7.00 -2.79 2.10
N LEU A 62 7.18 -3.78 1.21
CA LEU A 62 6.33 -4.98 1.21
C LEU A 62 6.45 -5.78 2.51
N ARG A 63 7.68 -5.98 3.01
CA ARG A 63 7.91 -6.70 4.27
C ARG A 63 7.21 -6.01 5.43
N ASP A 64 7.29 -4.68 5.51
CA ASP A 64 6.65 -3.92 6.57
C ASP A 64 5.12 -4.02 6.49
N GLY A 65 4.56 -3.86 5.29
CA GLY A 65 3.12 -4.03 5.06
C GLY A 65 2.61 -5.42 5.46
N LEU A 66 3.34 -6.48 5.09
CA LEU A 66 3.02 -7.84 5.51
C LEU A 66 3.07 -8.00 7.04
N ASN A 67 4.13 -7.49 7.68
CA ASN A 67 4.26 -7.55 9.13
C ASN A 67 3.18 -6.75 9.87
N LYS A 68 2.67 -5.68 9.26
CA LYS A 68 1.58 -4.87 9.80
C LYS A 68 0.22 -5.56 9.62
N ALA A 69 -0.03 -6.10 8.44
CA ALA A 69 -1.28 -6.76 8.08
C ALA A 69 -1.54 -8.07 8.86
N LEU A 70 -0.47 -8.79 9.19
CA LEU A 70 -0.51 -10.08 9.91
C LEU A 70 -0.53 -9.96 11.44
N LYS A 71 -0.44 -8.73 11.98
CA LYS A 71 -0.61 -8.45 13.42
C LYS A 71 -2.07 -8.17 13.75
#